data_AF-A0A022KV82-F1
#
_entry.id   AF-A0A022KV82-F1
#
_cell.length_a   1.000
_cell.length_b   1.000
_cell.length_c   1.000
_cell.angle_alpha   90.00
_cell.angle_beta   90.00
_cell.angle_gamma   90.00
#
_symmetry.space_group_name_H-M   'P 1'
#
loop_
_entity.id
_entity.type
_entity.pdbx_description
1 polymer ?
#
loop_
_entity_poly.entity_id
_entity_poly.type
_entity_poly.pdbx_seq_one_letter_code
_entity_poly.pdbx_strand_id
1 'polypeptide(L)'
;MTPLEITASRADPALLDLPWERPLEDWPEDILAALPRGISRHVVRFVRISGRVLALKEIEHALARREYDMLQVLGRLGIPAVVPFAVISGRSTPEGTPLDAVLVTRHLQFSLPYRAVFSQVSQAGTAHRLLDALAVLLVRLHLEGFFWGDVSLSNTLFRRDAGAFAAYIVDVETGSLHEQLTDGQRAYDLDLARTNIIGELMDLQAGEQFDPEADVVEVGDDLVRRYNDLWDALTSQERFSADERWRVAARIERLNSLGFDVGELEMTTDLDGTTLSIRPKVVDAGHHARRLMRLTGIDAQENQARRLLNDLDSYRAATEQQEEEEEFVAHEWLQRVYEPVVRAIPRQMRSKLEPPEFFHEVLEHKWFLSERMGTDVSFEDAIRDYIDTVLANRPDEKSLVTTETSALPIFTQPEGT
;
A
#
# COMPACT_ATOMS: atom_id res chain seq x y z
N MET A 1 -28.26 -6.88 -36.30
CA MET A 1 -27.94 -6.66 -34.87
C MET A 1 -26.76 -7.54 -34.54
N THR A 2 -25.66 -6.94 -34.12
CA THR A 2 -24.53 -7.69 -33.56
C THR A 2 -25.01 -8.29 -32.23
N PRO A 3 -24.76 -9.58 -31.95
CA PRO A 3 -25.14 -10.15 -30.67
C PRO A 3 -24.41 -9.44 -29.52
N LEU A 4 -25.06 -9.33 -28.35
CA LEU A 4 -24.39 -8.89 -27.13
C LEU A 4 -23.29 -9.89 -26.78
N GLU A 5 -22.08 -9.41 -26.61
CA GLU A 5 -20.91 -10.21 -26.27
C GLU A 5 -20.40 -9.84 -24.87
N ILE A 6 -20.24 -10.86 -24.03
CA ILE A 6 -19.70 -10.71 -22.66
C ILE A 6 -18.41 -11.51 -22.57
N THR A 7 -17.28 -10.80 -22.53
CA THR A 7 -15.98 -11.40 -22.23
C THR A 7 -15.71 -11.25 -20.75
N ALA A 8 -15.61 -12.34 -19.98
CA ALA A 8 -15.31 -12.29 -18.55
C ALA A 8 -14.44 -13.47 -18.11
N SER A 9 -13.59 -13.27 -17.10
CA SER A 9 -12.81 -14.36 -16.49
C SER A 9 -13.68 -15.36 -15.71
N ARG A 10 -14.81 -14.88 -15.16
CA ARG A 10 -15.88 -15.69 -14.54
C ARG A 10 -17.22 -15.07 -14.89
N ALA A 11 -18.07 -15.83 -15.57
CA ALA A 11 -19.42 -15.38 -15.90
C ALA A 11 -20.28 -15.26 -14.62
N ASP A 12 -20.82 -14.07 -14.39
CA ASP A 12 -21.89 -13.83 -13.41
C ASP A 12 -23.20 -13.66 -14.21
N PRO A 13 -24.16 -14.59 -14.10
CA PRO A 13 -25.43 -14.50 -14.82
C PRO A 13 -26.18 -13.19 -14.57
N ALA A 14 -26.01 -12.57 -13.40
CA ALA A 14 -26.69 -11.31 -13.06
C ALA A 14 -26.20 -10.12 -13.91
N LEU A 15 -25.10 -10.25 -14.68
CA LEU A 15 -24.76 -9.27 -15.70
C LEU A 15 -25.80 -9.23 -16.82
N LEU A 16 -26.49 -10.33 -17.13
CA LEU A 16 -27.48 -10.39 -18.20
C LEU A 16 -28.75 -9.58 -17.89
N ASP A 17 -29.01 -9.31 -16.62
CA ASP A 17 -30.20 -8.60 -16.16
C ASP A 17 -30.05 -7.07 -16.23
N LEU A 18 -28.88 -6.57 -16.65
CA LEU A 18 -28.60 -5.14 -16.77
C LEU A 18 -29.10 -4.56 -18.11
N PRO A 19 -29.48 -3.26 -18.15
CA PRO A 19 -30.06 -2.61 -19.33
C PRO A 19 -28.99 -2.21 -20.35
N TRP A 20 -28.32 -3.20 -20.95
CA TRP A 20 -27.23 -2.99 -21.92
C TRP A 20 -27.66 -2.27 -23.20
N GLU A 21 -28.97 -2.23 -23.48
CA GLU A 21 -29.57 -1.50 -24.59
C GLU A 21 -29.66 0.02 -24.37
N ARG A 22 -29.21 0.52 -23.20
CA ARG A 22 -29.18 1.97 -22.89
C ARG A 22 -27.76 2.46 -22.72
N PRO A 23 -27.42 3.70 -23.15
CA PRO A 23 -26.18 4.37 -22.77
C PRO A 23 -26.00 4.38 -21.24
N LEU A 24 -24.78 4.27 -20.72
CA LEU A 24 -24.58 4.20 -19.26
C LEU A 24 -25.05 5.49 -18.56
N GLU A 25 -25.05 6.61 -19.26
CA GLU A 25 -25.49 7.88 -18.68
C GLU A 25 -26.98 7.89 -18.30
N ASP A 26 -27.79 7.14 -19.05
CA ASP A 26 -29.25 7.03 -18.94
C ASP A 26 -29.71 5.83 -18.09
N TRP A 27 -28.79 5.17 -17.38
CA TRP A 27 -29.13 4.03 -16.55
C TRP A 27 -29.99 4.43 -15.34
N PRO A 28 -31.03 3.64 -15.00
CA PRO A 28 -31.92 3.94 -13.87
C PRO A 28 -31.20 4.08 -12.53
N GLU A 29 -31.56 5.08 -11.73
CA GLU A 29 -30.89 5.34 -10.44
C GLU A 29 -31.05 4.20 -9.41
N ASP A 30 -32.10 3.41 -9.50
CA ASP A 30 -32.41 2.31 -8.58
C ASP A 30 -31.45 1.11 -8.69
N ILE A 31 -30.78 0.95 -9.84
CA ILE A 31 -29.72 -0.06 -10.03
C ILE A 31 -28.31 0.48 -9.75
N LEU A 32 -28.17 1.80 -9.63
CA LEU A 32 -26.89 2.45 -9.42
C LEU A 32 -26.51 2.48 -7.93
N ALA A 33 -25.24 2.22 -7.65
CA ALA A 33 -24.67 2.42 -6.33
C ALA A 33 -24.24 3.89 -6.16
N ALA A 34 -24.73 4.54 -5.10
CA ALA A 34 -24.33 5.90 -4.75
C ALA A 34 -22.92 5.91 -4.14
N LEU A 35 -21.90 6.11 -4.99
CA LEU A 35 -20.50 6.26 -4.58
C LEU A 35 -19.94 7.62 -5.01
N PRO A 36 -18.98 8.21 -4.27
CA PRO A 36 -18.29 9.43 -4.68
C PRO A 36 -17.65 9.24 -6.05
N ARG A 37 -17.95 10.14 -6.98
CA ARG A 37 -17.45 10.06 -8.36
C ARG A 37 -16.17 10.90 -8.49
N GLY A 38 -15.13 10.31 -9.08
CA GLY A 38 -13.99 11.05 -9.60
C GLY A 38 -14.36 11.78 -10.89
N ILE A 39 -13.51 12.73 -11.30
CA ILE A 39 -13.58 13.32 -12.63
C ILE A 39 -13.06 12.27 -13.61
N SER A 40 -13.85 11.95 -14.63
CA SER A 40 -13.43 11.05 -15.71
C SER A 40 -13.85 11.64 -17.04
N ARG A 41 -13.01 11.46 -18.06
CA ARG A 41 -13.34 11.81 -19.45
C ARG A 41 -14.48 10.94 -20.01
N HIS A 42 -14.67 9.76 -19.43
CA HIS A 42 -15.63 8.75 -19.88
C HIS A 42 -16.80 8.63 -18.91
N VAL A 43 -17.93 8.10 -19.39
CA VAL A 43 -19.08 7.83 -18.53
C VAL A 43 -18.77 6.64 -17.62
N VAL A 44 -18.64 6.91 -16.32
CA VAL A 44 -18.47 5.89 -15.28
C VAL A 44 -19.73 5.78 -14.42
N ARG A 45 -20.20 4.55 -14.20
CA ARG A 45 -21.30 4.19 -13.31
C ARG A 45 -20.91 3.04 -12.38
N PHE A 46 -21.54 2.97 -11.21
CA PHE A 46 -21.33 1.87 -10.26
C PHE A 46 -22.63 1.12 -10.06
N VAL A 47 -22.58 -0.20 -10.00
CA VAL A 47 -23.75 -1.06 -9.77
C VAL A 47 -23.45 -2.11 -8.71
N ARG A 48 -24.49 -2.50 -7.96
CA ARG A 48 -24.39 -3.59 -6.98
C ARG A 48 -24.99 -4.86 -7.58
N ILE A 49 -24.16 -5.87 -7.80
CA ILE A 49 -24.57 -7.16 -8.38
C ILE A 49 -24.01 -8.27 -7.52
N SER A 50 -24.82 -9.27 -7.17
CA SER A 50 -24.35 -10.48 -6.44
C SER A 50 -23.52 -10.16 -5.18
N GLY A 51 -23.93 -9.13 -4.43
CA GLY A 51 -23.26 -8.71 -3.18
C GLY A 51 -21.96 -7.92 -3.35
N ARG A 52 -21.52 -7.64 -4.58
CA ARG A 52 -20.32 -6.85 -4.90
C ARG A 52 -20.68 -5.57 -5.65
N VAL A 53 -19.78 -4.58 -5.60
CA VAL A 53 -19.89 -3.35 -6.38
C VAL A 53 -18.95 -3.43 -7.58
N LEU A 54 -19.48 -3.14 -8.76
CA LEU A 54 -18.75 -3.09 -10.02
C LEU A 54 -18.73 -1.66 -10.54
N ALA A 55 -17.61 -1.25 -11.14
CA ALA A 55 -17.46 -0.01 -11.87
C ALA A 55 -17.57 -0.30 -13.37
N LEU A 56 -18.39 0.48 -14.08
CA LEU A 56 -18.68 0.34 -15.49
C LEU A 56 -18.18 1.62 -16.18
N LYS A 57 -17.23 1.48 -17.11
CA LYS A 57 -16.64 2.56 -17.91
C LYS A 57 -17.07 2.36 -19.37
N GLU A 58 -17.86 3.27 -19.91
CA GLU A 58 -18.32 3.23 -21.32
C GLU A 58 -17.28 3.89 -22.23
N ILE A 59 -16.71 3.10 -23.15
CA ILE A 59 -15.61 3.50 -24.06
C ILE A 59 -15.65 2.69 -25.36
N GLU A 60 -14.90 3.16 -26.36
CA GLU A 60 -14.76 2.46 -27.64
C GLU A 60 -14.33 0.99 -27.44
N HIS A 61 -14.92 0.09 -28.21
CA HIS A 61 -14.70 -1.35 -28.08
C HIS A 61 -13.23 -1.79 -28.10
N ALA A 62 -12.43 -1.22 -29.01
CA ALA A 62 -11.00 -1.56 -29.11
C ALA A 62 -10.24 -1.15 -27.83
N LEU A 63 -10.58 0.01 -27.26
CA LEU A 63 -9.99 0.50 -26.02
C LEU A 63 -10.42 -0.34 -24.82
N ALA A 64 -11.71 -0.66 -24.69
CA ALA A 64 -12.22 -1.54 -23.63
C ALA A 64 -11.48 -2.88 -23.59
N ARG A 65 -11.25 -3.47 -24.76
CA ARG A 65 -10.55 -4.75 -24.84
C ARG A 65 -9.08 -4.62 -24.45
N ARG A 66 -8.39 -3.61 -24.98
CA ARG A 66 -6.97 -3.35 -24.66
C ARG A 66 -6.78 -3.10 -23.16
N GLU A 67 -7.64 -2.27 -22.57
CA GLU A 67 -7.58 -1.93 -21.14
C GLU A 67 -7.87 -3.14 -20.26
N TYR A 68 -8.88 -3.96 -20.61
CA TYR A 68 -9.17 -5.22 -19.91
C TYR A 68 -7.97 -6.18 -19.93
N ASP A 69 -7.38 -6.41 -21.11
CA ASP A 69 -6.24 -7.32 -21.27
C ASP A 69 -5.01 -6.80 -20.51
N MET A 70 -4.77 -5.48 -20.53
CA MET A 70 -3.67 -4.84 -19.79
C MET A 70 -3.84 -4.98 -18.28
N LEU A 71 -5.04 -4.71 -17.74
CA LEU A 71 -5.31 -4.89 -16.30
C LEU A 71 -5.11 -6.34 -15.85
N GLN A 72 -5.38 -7.33 -16.72
CA GLN A 72 -5.07 -8.74 -16.42
C GLN A 72 -3.57 -9.03 -16.40
N VAL A 73 -2.78 -8.38 -17.26
CA VAL A 73 -1.32 -8.47 -17.22
C VAL A 73 -0.79 -7.85 -15.94
N LEU A 74 -1.19 -6.62 -15.61
CA LEU A 74 -0.78 -5.93 -14.38
C LEU A 74 -1.14 -6.74 -13.12
N GLY A 75 -2.33 -7.33 -13.06
CA GLY A 75 -2.73 -8.19 -11.95
C GLY A 75 -1.86 -9.45 -11.80
N ARG A 76 -1.34 -10.02 -12.91
CA ARG A 76 -0.39 -11.15 -12.86
C ARG A 76 1.01 -10.73 -12.41
N LEU A 77 1.41 -9.49 -12.70
CA LEU A 77 2.65 -8.87 -12.23
C LEU A 77 2.56 -8.38 -10.78
N GLY A 78 1.38 -8.46 -10.15
CA GLY A 78 1.18 -7.98 -8.78
C GLY A 78 1.15 -6.46 -8.65
N ILE A 79 0.98 -5.74 -9.75
CA ILE A 79 0.86 -4.27 -9.74
C ILE A 79 -0.46 -3.85 -9.07
N PRO A 80 -0.46 -2.87 -8.15
CA PRO A 80 -1.68 -2.34 -7.54
C PRO A 80 -2.57 -1.63 -8.57
N ALA A 81 -3.54 -2.36 -9.12
CA ALA A 81 -4.50 -1.88 -10.10
C ALA A 81 -5.94 -2.33 -9.78
N VAL A 82 -6.93 -1.68 -10.38
CA VAL A 82 -8.32 -2.17 -10.34
C VAL A 82 -8.44 -3.53 -11.04
N VAL A 83 -9.24 -4.42 -10.45
CA VAL A 83 -9.35 -5.80 -10.95
C VAL A 83 -10.35 -5.85 -12.11
N PRO A 84 -9.94 -6.28 -13.32
CA PRO A 84 -10.85 -6.40 -14.45
C PRO A 84 -11.84 -7.53 -14.22
N PHE A 85 -13.10 -7.30 -14.58
CA PHE A 85 -14.19 -8.25 -14.39
C PHE A 85 -14.76 -8.74 -15.72
N ALA A 86 -15.14 -7.82 -16.60
CA ALA A 86 -15.69 -8.15 -17.91
C ALA A 86 -15.51 -7.02 -18.94
N VAL A 87 -15.72 -7.34 -20.21
CA VAL A 87 -15.97 -6.40 -21.31
C VAL A 87 -17.31 -6.75 -21.92
N ILE A 88 -18.19 -5.75 -22.06
CA ILE A 88 -19.50 -5.88 -22.70
C ILE A 88 -19.46 -5.14 -24.02
N SER A 89 -19.68 -5.85 -25.12
CA SER A 89 -19.65 -5.29 -26.48
C SER A 89 -20.85 -5.75 -27.30
N GLY A 90 -20.99 -5.24 -28.52
CA GLY A 90 -22.15 -5.52 -29.37
C GLY A 90 -23.45 -4.90 -28.84
N ARG A 91 -23.35 -3.86 -27.99
CA ARG A 91 -24.50 -3.14 -27.44
C ARG A 91 -25.20 -2.32 -28.54
N SER A 92 -26.52 -2.25 -28.47
CA SER A 92 -27.33 -1.41 -29.35
C SER A 92 -28.64 -1.01 -28.69
N THR A 93 -29.16 0.17 -29.02
CA THR A 93 -30.47 0.62 -28.56
C THR A 93 -31.59 -0.25 -29.15
N PRO A 94 -32.83 -0.20 -28.62
CA PRO A 94 -33.98 -0.90 -29.20
C PRO A 94 -34.22 -0.57 -30.70
N GLU A 95 -33.84 0.63 -31.13
CA GLU A 95 -33.91 1.11 -32.52
C GLU A 95 -32.76 0.57 -33.40
N GLY A 96 -31.79 -0.14 -32.81
CA GLY A 96 -30.65 -0.74 -33.49
C GLY A 96 -29.44 0.17 -33.65
N THR A 97 -29.42 1.34 -33.00
CA THR A 97 -28.26 2.24 -32.98
C THR A 97 -27.13 1.60 -32.16
N PRO A 98 -25.91 1.43 -32.70
CA PRO A 98 -24.78 0.90 -31.95
C PRO A 98 -24.42 1.77 -30.75
N LEU A 99 -24.05 1.13 -29.64
CA LEU A 99 -23.51 1.77 -28.45
C LEU A 99 -22.06 1.35 -28.24
N ASP A 100 -21.31 2.18 -27.51
CA ASP A 100 -19.94 1.87 -27.10
C ASP A 100 -19.87 0.62 -26.21
N ALA A 101 -18.67 0.06 -26.07
CA ALA A 101 -18.46 -1.06 -25.17
C ALA A 101 -18.41 -0.58 -23.72
N VAL A 102 -18.51 -1.52 -22.78
CA VAL A 102 -18.34 -1.24 -21.35
C VAL A 102 -17.23 -2.11 -20.80
N LEU A 103 -16.18 -1.47 -20.28
CA LEU A 103 -15.22 -2.12 -19.40
C LEU A 103 -15.82 -2.20 -18.00
N VAL A 104 -15.85 -3.41 -17.44
CA VAL A 104 -16.34 -3.67 -16.09
C VAL A 104 -15.16 -4.05 -15.21
N THR A 105 -14.93 -3.30 -14.14
CA THR A 105 -13.93 -3.60 -13.11
C THR A 105 -14.59 -3.79 -11.76
N ARG A 106 -13.92 -4.48 -10.84
CA ARG A 106 -14.36 -4.53 -9.45
C ARG A 106 -14.06 -3.19 -8.79
N HIS A 107 -15.05 -2.64 -8.10
CA HIS A 107 -14.81 -1.47 -7.27
C HIS A 107 -13.81 -1.82 -6.15
N LEU A 108 -12.76 -1.02 -6.01
CA LEU A 108 -11.80 -1.16 -4.93
C LEU A 108 -12.44 -0.73 -3.61
N GLN A 109 -12.69 -1.68 -2.71
CA GLN A 109 -13.31 -1.35 -1.42
C GLN A 109 -12.36 -0.50 -0.55
N PHE A 110 -12.94 0.41 0.23
CA PHE A 110 -12.21 1.32 1.13
C PHE A 110 -11.24 2.28 0.42
N SER A 111 -11.31 2.41 -0.90
CA SER A 111 -10.60 3.45 -1.63
C SER A 111 -11.39 4.74 -1.71
N LEU A 112 -10.68 5.85 -1.80
CA LEU A 112 -11.21 7.18 -1.99
C LEU A 112 -10.57 7.82 -3.23
N PRO A 113 -11.35 8.55 -4.05
CA PRO A 113 -10.76 9.46 -5.03
C PRO A 113 -10.05 10.61 -4.29
N TYR A 114 -9.01 11.18 -4.88
CA TYR A 114 -8.18 12.18 -4.20
C TYR A 114 -8.99 13.36 -3.65
N ARG A 115 -9.98 13.88 -4.40
CA ARG A 115 -10.84 14.99 -3.93
C ARG A 115 -11.58 14.66 -2.64
N ALA A 116 -12.05 13.41 -2.48
CA ALA A 116 -12.69 12.97 -1.25
C ALA A 116 -11.68 12.91 -0.09
N VAL A 117 -10.43 12.52 -0.36
CA VAL A 117 -9.36 12.53 0.65
C VAL A 117 -9.08 13.96 1.13
N PHE A 118 -8.95 14.92 0.21
CA PHE A 118 -8.69 16.33 0.55
C PHE A 118 -9.87 17.01 1.26
N SER A 119 -11.10 16.69 0.87
CA SER A 119 -12.31 17.24 1.53
C SER A 119 -12.46 16.84 3.00
N GLN A 120 -11.86 15.72 3.42
CA GLN A 120 -12.01 15.18 4.77
C GLN A 120 -10.86 15.58 5.72
N VAL A 121 -9.69 15.95 5.18
CA VAL A 121 -8.47 16.20 5.96
C VAL A 121 -7.68 17.35 5.34
N SER A 122 -8.05 18.59 5.66
CA SER A 122 -7.36 19.80 5.19
C SER A 122 -6.05 20.02 5.98
N GLN A 123 -4.99 19.27 5.63
CA GLN A 123 -3.63 19.53 6.12
C GLN A 123 -2.61 19.16 5.04
N ALA A 124 -1.60 20.01 4.82
CA ALA A 124 -0.51 19.79 3.88
C ALA A 124 0.15 18.40 4.03
N GLY A 125 0.19 17.84 5.24
CA GLY A 125 0.72 16.49 5.48
C GLY A 125 -0.04 15.36 4.76
N THR A 126 -1.33 15.53 4.44
CA THR A 126 -2.09 14.55 3.66
C THR A 126 -1.66 14.52 2.20
N ALA A 127 -1.36 15.67 1.61
CA ALA A 127 -0.87 15.76 0.23
C ALA A 127 0.43 14.97 0.06
N HIS A 128 1.41 15.23 0.93
CA HIS A 128 2.70 14.55 0.91
C HIS A 128 2.54 13.03 1.01
N ARG A 129 1.69 12.51 1.91
CA ARG A 129 1.43 11.07 2.03
C ARG A 129 0.76 10.45 0.80
N LEU A 130 -0.09 11.20 0.09
CA LEU A 130 -0.68 10.73 -1.18
C LEU A 130 0.38 10.68 -2.28
N LEU A 131 1.26 11.68 -2.34
CA LEU A 131 2.36 11.69 -3.30
C LEU A 131 3.39 10.60 -3.02
N ASP A 132 3.65 10.28 -1.75
CA ASP A 132 4.46 9.12 -1.38
C ASP A 132 3.89 7.84 -1.99
N ALA A 133 2.61 7.58 -1.76
CA ALA A 133 1.92 6.43 -2.30
C ALA A 133 1.98 6.38 -3.84
N LEU A 134 1.82 7.54 -4.50
CA LEU A 134 1.90 7.65 -5.96
C LEU A 134 3.32 7.42 -6.49
N ALA A 135 4.35 7.95 -5.83
CA ALA A 135 5.75 7.71 -6.18
C ALA A 135 6.09 6.22 -6.09
N VAL A 136 5.63 5.54 -5.03
CA VAL A 136 5.78 4.09 -4.87
C VAL A 136 5.16 3.35 -6.06
N LEU A 137 3.91 3.68 -6.39
CA LEU A 137 3.21 3.06 -7.51
C LEU A 137 3.95 3.29 -8.83
N LEU A 138 4.38 4.53 -9.09
CA LEU A 138 5.05 4.89 -10.33
C LEU A 138 6.40 4.17 -10.50
N VAL A 139 7.22 4.07 -9.44
CA VAL A 139 8.46 3.30 -9.49
C VAL A 139 8.19 1.82 -9.74
N ARG A 140 7.18 1.23 -9.09
CA ARG A 140 6.82 -0.18 -9.35
C ARG A 140 6.42 -0.41 -10.80
N LEU A 141 5.57 0.46 -11.36
CA LEU A 141 5.18 0.39 -12.77
C LEU A 141 6.42 0.44 -13.67
N HIS A 142 7.32 1.39 -13.42
CA HIS A 142 8.52 1.55 -14.24
C HIS A 142 9.52 0.41 -14.10
N LEU A 143 9.65 -0.21 -12.91
CA LEU A 143 10.48 -1.39 -12.69
C LEU A 143 9.97 -2.61 -13.48
N GLU A 144 8.64 -2.77 -13.57
CA GLU A 144 7.99 -3.80 -14.38
C GLU A 144 7.93 -3.46 -15.88
N GLY A 145 8.55 -2.36 -16.32
CA GLY A 145 8.57 -1.97 -17.73
C GLY A 145 7.27 -1.33 -18.22
N PHE A 146 6.37 -0.90 -17.33
CA PHE A 146 5.09 -0.31 -17.68
C PHE A 146 5.16 1.22 -17.75
N PHE A 147 4.94 1.76 -18.94
CA PHE A 147 4.75 3.19 -19.20
C PHE A 147 3.27 3.54 -19.01
N TRP A 148 2.96 4.54 -18.19
CA TRP A 148 1.57 4.91 -17.86
C TRP A 148 0.97 5.84 -18.91
N GLY A 149 1.66 6.92 -19.27
CA GLY A 149 1.23 7.87 -20.29
C GLY A 149 0.05 8.77 -19.90
N ASP A 150 -0.49 8.66 -18.68
CA ASP A 150 -1.50 9.57 -18.13
C ASP A 150 -1.51 9.60 -16.59
N VAL A 151 -0.33 9.83 -16.00
CA VAL A 151 -0.15 9.87 -14.55
C VAL A 151 -0.89 11.08 -13.96
N SER A 152 -1.85 10.84 -13.07
CA SER A 152 -2.63 11.88 -12.39
C SER A 152 -3.26 11.37 -11.09
N LEU A 153 -3.65 12.27 -10.19
CA LEU A 153 -4.43 11.91 -9.00
C LEU A 153 -5.83 11.42 -9.39
N SER A 154 -6.41 11.95 -10.47
CA SER A 154 -7.73 11.53 -10.97
C SER A 154 -7.74 10.09 -11.49
N ASN A 155 -6.62 9.62 -12.05
CA ASN A 155 -6.44 8.24 -12.50
C ASN A 155 -5.84 7.33 -11.40
N THR A 156 -5.85 7.80 -10.14
CA THR A 156 -5.34 7.06 -8.99
C THR A 156 -6.42 6.95 -7.91
N LEU A 157 -6.62 5.74 -7.39
CA LEU A 157 -7.40 5.53 -6.17
C LEU A 157 -6.49 5.32 -4.99
N PHE A 158 -6.87 5.90 -3.85
CA PHE A 158 -6.09 5.81 -2.62
C PHE A 158 -6.84 5.03 -1.57
N ARG A 159 -6.22 3.99 -1.04
CA ARG A 159 -6.71 3.28 0.14
C ARG A 159 -5.96 3.79 1.36
N ARG A 160 -6.68 4.10 2.44
CA ARG A 160 -6.04 4.36 3.72
C ARG A 160 -5.38 3.07 4.22
N ASP A 161 -4.18 3.20 4.74
CA ASP A 161 -3.45 2.09 5.34
C ASP A 161 -2.76 2.57 6.61
N ALA A 162 -3.40 2.35 7.77
CA ALA A 162 -2.84 2.55 9.10
C ALA A 162 -1.93 3.80 9.29
N GLY A 163 -2.35 4.97 8.82
CA GLY A 163 -1.58 6.23 8.94
C GLY A 163 -0.91 6.72 7.64
N ALA A 164 -0.84 5.86 6.62
CA ALA A 164 -0.36 6.13 5.27
C ALA A 164 -1.45 5.90 4.21
N PHE A 165 -1.05 5.97 2.94
CA PHE A 165 -1.89 5.65 1.78
C PHE A 165 -1.22 4.61 0.88
N ALA A 166 -2.04 3.80 0.23
CA ALA A 166 -1.64 2.97 -0.89
C ALA A 166 -2.34 3.47 -2.16
N ALA A 167 -1.57 3.65 -3.24
CA ALA A 167 -2.07 4.10 -4.53
C ALA A 167 -2.37 2.89 -5.44
N TYR A 168 -3.45 2.99 -6.20
CA TYR A 168 -3.87 2.00 -7.19
C TYR A 168 -4.17 2.68 -8.51
N ILE A 169 -3.61 2.19 -9.60
CA ILE A 169 -3.92 2.67 -10.95
C ILE A 169 -5.32 2.23 -11.35
N VAL A 170 -6.12 3.16 -11.87
CA VAL A 170 -7.48 2.85 -12.35
C VAL A 170 -7.66 2.95 -13.85
N ASP A 171 -6.85 3.78 -14.51
CA ASP A 171 -6.90 3.98 -15.95
C ASP A 171 -5.55 3.57 -16.56
N VAL A 172 -5.60 2.59 -17.45
CA VAL A 172 -4.44 2.06 -18.18
C VAL A 172 -4.61 2.21 -19.69
N GLU A 173 -5.58 3.02 -20.14
CA GLU A 173 -5.93 3.23 -21.55
C GLU A 173 -4.73 3.69 -22.40
N THR A 174 -3.94 4.63 -21.87
CA THR A 174 -2.76 5.20 -22.52
C THR A 174 -1.49 4.36 -22.31
N GLY A 175 -1.55 3.36 -21.42
CA GLY A 175 -0.38 2.63 -20.97
C GLY A 175 0.14 1.60 -21.96
N SER A 176 1.42 1.28 -21.83
CA SER A 176 2.10 0.23 -22.60
C SER A 176 3.17 -0.48 -21.79
N LEU A 177 3.24 -1.80 -21.96
CA LEU A 177 4.25 -2.64 -21.34
C LEU A 177 5.42 -2.87 -22.31
N HIS A 178 6.62 -2.73 -21.80
CA HIS A 178 7.88 -2.95 -22.49
C HIS A 178 8.74 -3.94 -21.70
N GLU A 179 9.76 -4.54 -22.33
CA GLU A 179 10.73 -5.36 -21.59
C GLU A 179 11.47 -4.54 -20.52
N GLN A 180 11.80 -3.30 -20.85
CA GLN A 180 12.34 -2.31 -19.94
C GLN A 180 11.98 -0.92 -20.46
N LEU A 181 11.65 0.00 -19.55
CA LEU A 181 11.48 1.40 -19.93
C LEU A 181 12.81 2.08 -20.18
N THR A 182 12.83 2.93 -21.21
CA THR A 182 13.90 3.90 -21.41
C THR A 182 13.83 5.02 -20.39
N ASP A 183 14.96 5.67 -20.10
CA ASP A 183 14.99 6.84 -19.23
C ASP A 183 14.08 7.97 -19.74
N GLY A 184 13.95 8.12 -21.07
CA GLY A 184 13.06 9.10 -21.69
C GLY A 184 11.56 8.81 -21.44
N GLN A 185 11.15 7.53 -21.46
CA GLN A 185 9.78 7.16 -21.11
C GLN A 185 9.46 7.45 -19.64
N ARG A 186 10.39 7.12 -18.72
CA ARG A 186 10.21 7.44 -17.30
C ARG A 186 10.16 8.94 -17.06
N ALA A 187 11.06 9.70 -17.68
CA ALA A 187 11.09 11.16 -17.57
C ALA A 187 9.80 11.80 -18.10
N TYR A 188 9.23 11.25 -19.18
CA TYR A 188 7.95 11.72 -19.70
C TYR A 188 6.79 11.48 -18.72
N ASP A 189 6.70 10.29 -18.13
CA ASP A 189 5.69 10.00 -17.10
C ASP A 189 5.83 10.93 -15.89
N LEU A 190 7.07 11.27 -15.49
CA LEU A 190 7.31 12.22 -14.40
C LEU A 190 6.90 13.66 -14.72
N ASP A 191 7.20 14.14 -15.93
CA ASP A 191 6.82 15.47 -16.38
C ASP A 191 5.29 15.62 -16.46
N LEU A 192 4.62 14.57 -16.96
CA LEU A 192 3.18 14.49 -17.01
C LEU A 192 2.57 14.44 -15.61
N ALA A 193 3.09 13.58 -14.73
CA ALA A 193 2.67 13.48 -13.33
C ALA A 193 2.75 14.84 -12.65
N ARG A 194 3.92 15.48 -12.71
CA ARG A 194 4.16 16.80 -12.13
C ARG A 194 3.14 17.82 -12.62
N THR A 195 2.96 17.92 -13.94
CA THR A 195 2.07 18.91 -14.56
C THR A 195 0.61 18.68 -14.18
N ASN A 196 0.14 17.44 -14.29
CA ASN A 196 -1.25 17.08 -13.98
C ASN A 196 -1.58 17.32 -12.51
N ILE A 197 -0.69 16.89 -11.61
CA ILE A 197 -0.89 17.00 -10.16
C ILE A 197 -0.92 18.46 -9.72
N ILE A 198 -0.02 19.30 -10.25
CA ILE A 198 -0.06 20.74 -9.99
C ILE A 198 -1.43 21.31 -10.40
N GLY A 199 -1.91 20.98 -11.60
CA GLY A 199 -3.24 21.40 -12.05
C GLY A 199 -4.38 20.93 -11.14
N GLU A 200 -4.37 19.65 -10.76
CA GLU A 200 -5.39 19.08 -9.87
C GLU A 200 -5.39 19.68 -8.46
N LEU A 201 -4.21 20.07 -7.94
CA LEU A 201 -4.08 20.77 -6.67
C LEU A 201 -4.52 22.23 -6.78
N MET A 202 -4.20 22.92 -7.88
CA MET A 202 -4.70 24.27 -8.16
C MET A 202 -6.23 24.30 -8.23
N ASP A 203 -6.84 23.29 -8.86
CA ASP A 203 -8.30 23.14 -8.89
C ASP A 203 -8.88 22.96 -7.47
N LEU A 204 -8.19 22.24 -6.59
CA LEU A 204 -8.60 22.10 -5.20
C LEU A 204 -8.44 23.41 -4.41
N GLN A 205 -7.39 24.20 -4.68
CA GLN A 205 -7.24 25.54 -4.09
C GLN A 205 -8.37 26.47 -4.52
N ALA A 206 -8.68 26.50 -5.82
CA ALA A 206 -9.77 27.30 -6.36
C ALA A 206 -11.14 26.89 -5.80
N GLY A 207 -11.31 25.61 -5.45
CA GLY A 207 -12.51 25.08 -4.80
C GLY A 207 -12.57 25.25 -3.28
N GLU A 208 -11.61 25.93 -2.65
CA GLU A 208 -11.47 26.05 -1.18
C GLU A 208 -11.36 24.69 -0.46
N GLN A 209 -10.85 23.66 -1.17
CA GLN A 209 -10.67 22.29 -0.66
C GLN A 209 -9.20 21.97 -0.33
N PHE A 210 -8.30 22.92 -0.58
CA PHE A 210 -6.87 22.83 -0.29
C PHE A 210 -6.38 24.16 0.28
N ASP A 211 -5.28 24.11 1.03
CA ASP A 211 -4.68 25.30 1.64
C ASP A 211 -4.30 26.32 0.54
N PRO A 212 -4.89 27.53 0.53
CA PRO A 212 -4.61 28.53 -0.49
C PRO A 212 -3.17 29.06 -0.43
N GLU A 213 -2.49 28.92 0.71
CA GLU A 213 -1.11 29.38 0.88
C GLU A 213 -0.08 28.29 0.56
N ALA A 214 -0.51 27.06 0.30
CA ALA A 214 0.38 25.97 -0.05
C ALA A 214 0.99 26.16 -1.45
N ASP A 215 2.30 25.93 -1.56
CA ASP A 215 2.99 25.93 -2.84
C ASP A 215 2.75 24.60 -3.58
N VAL A 216 1.75 24.59 -4.45
CA VAL A 216 1.40 23.42 -5.27
C VAL A 216 2.51 23.01 -6.24
N VAL A 217 3.38 23.94 -6.65
CA VAL A 217 4.50 23.66 -7.54
C VAL A 217 5.56 22.87 -6.79
N GLU A 218 5.93 23.31 -5.58
CA GLU A 218 6.85 22.57 -4.71
C GLU A 218 6.30 21.17 -4.39
N VAL A 219 4.98 21.05 -4.16
CA VAL A 219 4.34 19.74 -3.95
C VAL A 219 4.50 18.82 -5.17
N GLY A 220 4.37 19.35 -6.39
CA GLY A 220 4.65 18.60 -7.62
C GLY A 220 6.13 18.23 -7.80
N ASP A 221 7.04 19.13 -7.44
CA ASP A 221 8.50 18.89 -7.46
C ASP A 221 8.91 17.83 -6.43
N ASP A 222 8.24 17.81 -5.28
CA ASP A 222 8.41 16.82 -4.22
C ASP A 222 8.16 15.40 -4.71
N LEU A 223 7.13 15.19 -5.54
CA LEU A 223 6.86 13.88 -6.13
C LEU A 223 8.04 13.40 -6.99
N VAL A 224 8.55 14.27 -7.86
CA VAL A 224 9.65 13.93 -8.77
C VAL A 224 10.91 13.61 -7.97
N ARG A 225 11.19 14.38 -6.93
CA ARG A 225 12.32 14.13 -6.01
C ARG A 225 12.20 12.76 -5.33
N ARG A 226 11.06 12.48 -4.71
CA ARG A 226 10.77 11.20 -4.02
C ARG A 226 10.84 10.01 -4.96
N TYR A 227 10.31 10.15 -6.18
CA TYR A 227 10.43 9.14 -7.21
C TYR A 227 11.89 8.86 -7.55
N ASN A 228 12.70 9.90 -7.81
CA ASN A 228 14.10 9.73 -8.20
C ASN A 228 14.92 9.12 -7.05
N ASP A 229 14.73 9.60 -5.83
CA ASP A 229 15.37 9.05 -4.63
C ASP A 229 15.06 7.56 -4.49
N LEU A 230 13.79 7.16 -4.68
CA LEU A 230 13.38 5.76 -4.64
C LEU A 230 13.94 4.94 -5.81
N TRP A 231 13.85 5.47 -7.02
CA TRP A 231 14.33 4.79 -8.23
C TRP A 231 15.83 4.50 -8.12
N ASP A 232 16.62 5.50 -7.75
CA ASP A 232 18.05 5.35 -7.50
C ASP A 232 18.28 4.37 -6.36
N ALA A 233 17.44 4.41 -5.32
CA ALA A 233 17.55 3.51 -4.19
C ALA A 233 17.29 2.02 -4.56
N LEU A 234 16.46 1.76 -5.56
CA LEU A 234 16.12 0.40 -5.98
C LEU A 234 16.97 -0.12 -7.14
N THR A 235 17.44 0.76 -8.02
CA THR A 235 18.13 0.37 -9.26
C THR A 235 19.65 0.52 -9.20
N SER A 236 20.19 1.29 -8.26
CA SER A 236 21.64 1.40 -8.12
C SER A 236 22.24 0.05 -7.70
N GLN A 237 23.11 -0.52 -8.53
CA GLN A 237 23.87 -1.70 -8.16
C GLN A 237 25.04 -1.30 -7.26
N GLU A 238 24.87 -1.45 -5.94
CA GLU A 238 25.99 -1.38 -5.00
C GLU A 238 26.55 -2.79 -4.75
N ARG A 239 27.85 -2.93 -4.98
CA ARG A 239 28.62 -4.13 -4.65
C ARG A 239 29.20 -3.95 -3.27
N PHE A 240 28.90 -4.89 -2.37
CA PHE A 240 29.45 -4.90 -1.03
C PHE A 240 30.50 -6.00 -0.92
N SER A 241 31.62 -5.69 -0.27
CA SER A 241 32.53 -6.73 0.22
C SER A 241 31.90 -7.43 1.43
N ALA A 242 32.28 -8.68 1.69
CA ALA A 242 31.69 -9.49 2.77
C ALA A 242 31.86 -8.88 4.19
N ASP A 243 32.81 -7.97 4.37
CA ASP A 243 33.08 -7.20 5.59
C ASP A 243 32.23 -5.91 5.72
N GLU A 244 31.49 -5.52 4.68
CA GLU A 244 30.70 -4.29 4.64
C GLU A 244 29.22 -4.49 5.03
N ARG A 245 28.93 -5.46 5.91
CA ARG A 245 27.56 -5.77 6.38
C ARG A 245 26.82 -4.54 6.96
N TRP A 246 27.55 -3.58 7.52
CA TRP A 246 27.00 -2.32 8.02
C TRP A 246 26.42 -1.41 6.91
N ARG A 247 26.98 -1.45 5.69
CA ARG A 247 26.47 -0.68 4.55
C ARG A 247 25.13 -1.22 4.05
N VAL A 248 24.94 -2.53 4.16
CA VAL A 248 23.67 -3.20 3.86
C VAL A 248 22.58 -2.74 4.83
N ALA A 249 22.86 -2.74 6.13
CA ALA A 249 21.93 -2.25 7.14
C ALA A 249 21.57 -0.76 6.92
N ALA A 250 22.57 0.10 6.68
CA ALA A 250 22.35 1.52 6.39
C ALA A 250 21.54 1.76 5.11
N ARG A 251 21.67 0.87 4.11
CA ARG A 251 20.89 0.93 2.88
C ARG A 251 19.42 0.55 3.12
N ILE A 252 19.17 -0.51 3.89
CA ILE A 252 17.82 -0.91 4.30
C ILE A 252 17.18 0.19 5.14
N GLU A 253 17.93 0.79 6.06
CA GLU A 253 17.45 1.90 6.89
C GLU A 253 17.12 3.15 6.06
N ARG A 254 17.91 3.45 5.03
CA ARG A 254 17.60 4.53 4.08
C ARG A 254 16.33 4.25 3.27
N LEU A 255 16.08 3.01 2.87
CA LEU A 255 14.85 2.63 2.18
C LEU A 255 13.64 2.75 3.13
N ASN A 256 13.78 2.30 4.38
CA ASN A 256 12.77 2.44 5.41
C ASN A 256 12.48 3.92 5.75
N SER A 257 13.49 4.78 5.82
CA SER A 257 13.32 6.21 6.12
C SER A 257 12.64 6.99 4.99
N LEU A 258 12.73 6.48 3.76
CA LEU A 258 11.98 6.97 2.61
C LEU A 258 10.52 6.46 2.60
N GLY A 259 10.11 5.64 3.58
CA GLY A 259 8.75 5.11 3.73
C GLY A 259 8.51 3.76 3.05
N PHE A 260 9.57 3.06 2.67
CA PHE A 260 9.49 1.81 1.92
C PHE A 260 9.87 0.60 2.78
N ASP A 261 8.99 -0.40 2.82
CA ASP A 261 9.34 -1.70 3.38
C ASP A 261 10.06 -2.55 2.33
N VAL A 262 11.29 -2.91 2.66
CA VAL A 262 12.12 -3.85 1.90
C VAL A 262 11.92 -5.23 2.53
N GLY A 263 10.86 -5.92 2.11
CA GLY A 263 10.47 -7.20 2.70
C GLY A 263 11.27 -8.40 2.20
N GLU A 264 11.91 -8.30 1.04
CA GLU A 264 12.74 -9.36 0.47
C GLU A 264 14.03 -8.77 -0.12
N LEU A 265 15.16 -9.42 0.17
CA LEU A 265 16.47 -9.12 -0.39
C LEU A 265 16.89 -10.32 -1.24
N GLU A 266 17.08 -10.12 -2.54
CA GLU A 266 17.74 -11.12 -3.36
C GLU A 266 19.25 -10.94 -3.19
N MET A 267 19.91 -11.91 -2.54
CA MET A 267 21.36 -11.95 -2.35
C MET A 267 21.99 -12.87 -3.39
N THR A 268 22.80 -12.32 -4.28
CA THR A 268 23.61 -13.12 -5.22
C THR A 268 25.09 -12.92 -4.92
N THR A 269 25.79 -14.03 -4.70
CA THR A 269 27.24 -14.06 -4.52
C THR A 269 27.93 -14.34 -5.85
N ASP A 270 29.03 -13.65 -6.14
CA ASP A 270 29.85 -13.95 -7.33
C ASP A 270 30.57 -15.30 -7.21
N LEU A 271 31.11 -15.79 -8.34
CA LEU A 271 31.82 -17.08 -8.45
C LEU A 271 33.02 -17.21 -7.48
N ASP A 272 33.54 -16.08 -7.00
CA ASP A 272 34.67 -15.99 -6.08
C ASP A 272 34.25 -15.72 -4.62
N GLY A 273 32.95 -15.71 -4.30
CA GLY A 273 32.45 -15.59 -2.93
C GLY A 273 32.58 -14.21 -2.28
N THR A 274 33.08 -13.21 -3.01
CA THR A 274 33.64 -11.98 -2.43
C THR A 274 32.68 -10.81 -2.51
N THR A 275 31.78 -10.81 -3.51
CA THR A 275 30.86 -9.70 -3.74
C THR A 275 29.41 -10.10 -3.49
N LEU A 276 28.73 -9.32 -2.65
CA LEU A 276 27.30 -9.42 -2.42
C LEU A 276 26.55 -8.37 -3.24
N SER A 277 25.57 -8.80 -4.05
CA SER A 277 24.58 -7.91 -4.68
C SER A 277 23.23 -8.08 -4.01
N ILE A 278 22.56 -6.97 -3.73
CA ILE A 278 21.26 -6.93 -3.05
C ILE A 278 20.26 -6.18 -3.93
N ARG A 279 19.15 -6.84 -4.29
CA ARG A 279 18.00 -6.15 -4.88
C ARG A 279 16.90 -5.97 -3.82
N PRO A 280 16.52 -4.74 -3.50
CA PRO A 280 15.38 -4.50 -2.61
C PRO A 280 14.08 -4.78 -3.35
N LYS A 281 13.17 -5.56 -2.75
CA LYS A 281 11.80 -5.71 -3.25
C LYS A 281 10.86 -4.81 -2.45
N VAL A 282 10.14 -3.93 -3.15
CA VAL A 282 9.11 -3.09 -2.53
C VAL A 282 7.89 -3.94 -2.23
N VAL A 283 7.53 -4.12 -0.96
CA VAL A 283 6.33 -4.87 -0.59
C VAL A 283 5.12 -3.96 -0.41
N ASP A 284 3.92 -4.49 -0.69
CA ASP A 284 2.65 -3.78 -0.50
C ASP A 284 2.47 -3.21 0.91
N ALA A 285 1.74 -2.11 1.00
CA ALA A 285 1.06 -1.67 2.22
C ALA A 285 0.24 -2.84 2.84
N GLY A 286 0.50 -3.18 4.11
CA GLY A 286 -0.12 -4.33 4.78
C GLY A 286 0.51 -5.70 4.43
N HIS A 287 1.70 -5.74 3.82
CA HIS A 287 2.39 -6.99 3.47
C HIS A 287 2.85 -7.73 4.72
N HIS A 288 3.48 -7.04 5.66
CA HIS A 288 4.00 -7.64 6.87
C HIS A 288 2.87 -8.17 7.75
N ALA A 289 1.78 -7.41 7.89
CA ALA A 289 0.58 -7.87 8.59
C ALA A 289 0.00 -9.15 7.94
N ARG A 290 -0.12 -9.19 6.61
CA ARG A 290 -0.62 -10.39 5.90
C ARG A 290 0.34 -11.57 5.98
N ARG A 291 1.66 -11.35 5.86
CA ARG A 291 2.69 -12.39 5.99
C ARG A 291 2.68 -12.96 7.41
N LEU A 292 2.72 -12.10 8.43
CA LEU A 292 2.68 -12.52 9.83
C LEU A 292 1.38 -13.27 10.14
N MET A 293 0.23 -12.75 9.72
CA MET A 293 -1.07 -13.41 9.89
C MET A 293 -1.08 -14.80 9.23
N ARG A 294 -0.56 -14.93 8.00
CA ARG A 294 -0.51 -16.22 7.30
C ARG A 294 0.40 -17.24 8.01
N LEU A 295 1.56 -16.80 8.49
CA LEU A 295 2.56 -17.66 9.10
C LEU A 295 2.22 -18.04 10.56
N THR A 296 1.62 -17.12 11.32
CA THR A 296 1.49 -17.25 12.77
C THR A 296 0.06 -17.11 13.30
N GLY A 297 -0.85 -16.55 12.50
CA GLY A 297 -2.20 -16.20 12.95
C GLY A 297 -2.27 -14.95 13.85
N ILE A 298 -1.16 -14.24 14.05
CA ILE A 298 -1.13 -13.00 14.82
C ILE A 298 -1.72 -11.86 13.98
N ASP A 299 -2.75 -11.21 14.51
CA ASP A 299 -3.24 -9.92 14.02
C ASP A 299 -2.41 -8.80 14.65
N ALA A 300 -1.64 -8.08 13.83
CA ALA A 300 -0.78 -7.00 14.27
C ALA A 300 -0.78 -5.87 13.21
N GLN A 301 -0.56 -4.64 13.67
CA GLN A 301 -0.39 -3.49 12.79
C GLN A 301 0.89 -3.63 11.96
N GLU A 302 1.01 -2.96 10.80
CA GLU A 302 2.11 -3.20 9.86
C GLU A 302 3.51 -3.06 10.48
N ASN A 303 3.74 -1.99 11.26
CA ASN A 303 5.02 -1.78 11.93
C ASN A 303 5.29 -2.80 13.04
N GLN A 304 4.26 -3.23 13.77
CA GLN A 304 4.35 -4.30 14.75
C GLN A 304 4.69 -5.62 14.03
N ALA A 305 3.94 -5.93 12.97
CA ALA A 305 4.10 -7.14 12.17
C ALA A 305 5.50 -7.21 11.56
N ARG A 306 6.02 -6.09 11.05
CA ARG A 306 7.40 -5.97 10.57
C ARG A 306 8.42 -6.29 11.66
N ARG A 307 8.26 -5.72 12.86
CA ARG A 307 9.18 -5.95 13.98
C ARG A 307 9.14 -7.41 14.46
N LEU A 308 7.95 -8.02 14.51
CA LEU A 308 7.76 -9.43 14.84
C LEU A 308 8.36 -10.34 13.76
N LEU A 309 8.18 -10.02 12.47
CA LEU A 309 8.79 -10.78 11.37
C LEU A 309 10.32 -10.66 11.37
N ASN A 310 10.88 -9.49 11.70
CA ASN A 310 12.33 -9.33 11.85
C ASN A 310 12.89 -10.17 13.01
N ASP A 311 12.15 -10.27 14.12
CA ASP A 311 12.52 -11.14 15.24
C ASP A 311 12.44 -12.63 14.84
N LEU A 312 11.39 -13.02 14.10
CA LEU A 312 11.26 -14.36 13.51
C LEU A 312 12.43 -14.69 12.57
N ASP A 313 12.76 -13.78 11.65
CA ASP A 313 13.84 -13.96 10.68
C ASP A 313 15.20 -14.04 11.41
N SER A 314 15.37 -13.29 12.50
CA SER A 314 16.55 -13.36 13.38
C SER A 314 16.64 -14.69 14.13
N TYR A 315 15.50 -15.20 14.65
CA TYR A 315 15.40 -16.51 15.28
C TYR A 315 15.82 -17.63 14.32
N ARG A 316 15.26 -17.61 13.10
CA ARG A 316 15.58 -18.56 12.02
C ARG A 316 17.08 -18.56 11.70
N ALA A 317 17.71 -17.39 11.68
CA ALA A 317 19.13 -17.27 11.44
C ALA A 317 19.97 -17.82 12.61
N ALA A 318 19.56 -17.56 13.85
CA ALA A 318 20.26 -17.99 15.06
C ALA A 318 20.14 -19.51 15.32
N THR A 319 19.07 -20.16 14.86
CA THR A 319 18.86 -21.60 14.98
C THR A 319 19.39 -22.41 13.79
N GLU A 320 20.04 -21.75 12.83
CA GLU A 320 20.56 -22.37 11.60
C GLU A 320 19.47 -23.08 10.75
N GLN A 321 18.22 -22.60 10.83
CA GLN A 321 17.06 -23.16 10.11
C GLN A 321 16.76 -22.38 8.82
N GLN A 322 17.78 -21.83 8.14
CA GLN A 322 17.56 -21.05 6.91
C GLN A 322 17.05 -21.92 5.75
N GLU A 323 17.35 -23.22 5.73
CA GLU A 323 16.89 -24.14 4.66
C GLU A 323 15.51 -24.74 4.91
N GLU A 324 14.93 -24.52 6.09
CA GLU A 324 13.62 -25.06 6.49
C GLU A 324 12.44 -24.24 5.94
N GLU A 325 11.26 -24.86 5.87
CA GLU A 325 10.02 -24.18 5.50
C GLU A 325 9.68 -23.08 6.51
N GLU A 326 9.35 -21.90 5.99
CA GLU A 326 9.14 -20.67 6.77
C GLU A 326 7.98 -20.82 7.77
N GLU A 327 6.88 -21.46 7.36
CA GLU A 327 5.73 -21.77 8.21
C GLU A 327 6.11 -22.62 9.42
N PHE A 328 7.03 -23.56 9.27
CA PHE A 328 7.47 -24.43 10.36
C PHE A 328 8.26 -23.63 11.39
N VAL A 329 9.24 -22.82 10.94
CA VAL A 329 10.05 -21.97 11.82
C VAL A 329 9.18 -20.90 12.49
N ALA A 330 8.19 -20.34 11.78
CA ALA A 330 7.23 -19.40 12.33
C ALA A 330 6.40 -20.01 13.46
N HIS A 331 5.95 -21.26 13.31
CA HIS A 331 5.23 -21.96 14.36
C HIS A 331 6.13 -22.25 15.59
N GLU A 332 7.37 -22.64 15.35
CA GLU A 332 8.35 -22.88 16.42
C GLU A 332 8.65 -21.57 17.20
N TRP A 333 8.93 -20.48 16.48
CA TRP A 333 9.13 -19.16 17.07
C TRP A 333 7.91 -18.67 17.85
N LEU A 334 6.70 -18.86 17.30
CA LEU A 334 5.46 -18.51 17.98
C LEU A 334 5.36 -19.18 19.35
N GLN A 335 5.67 -20.48 19.43
CA GLN A 335 5.59 -21.25 20.67
C GLN A 335 6.73 -20.97 21.64
N ARG A 336 7.94 -20.72 21.14
CA ARG A 336 9.16 -20.63 21.97
C ARG A 336 9.55 -19.22 22.37
N VAL A 337 9.15 -18.22 21.59
CA VAL A 337 9.54 -16.82 21.78
C VAL A 337 8.30 -15.97 22.06
N TYR A 338 7.34 -15.93 21.14
CA TYR A 338 6.20 -15.01 21.25
C TYR A 338 5.24 -15.37 22.40
N GLU A 339 4.75 -16.62 22.44
CA GLU A 339 3.79 -17.05 23.44
C GLU A 339 4.28 -16.93 24.89
N PRO A 340 5.54 -17.33 25.24
CA PRO A 340 6.06 -17.16 26.59
C PRO A 340 6.06 -15.69 27.05
N VAL A 341 6.43 -14.77 26.15
CA VAL A 341 6.45 -13.33 26.43
C VAL A 341 5.04 -12.81 26.70
N VAL A 342 4.09 -13.08 25.81
CA VAL A 342 2.69 -12.65 25.98
C VAL A 342 2.05 -13.29 27.21
N ARG A 343 2.36 -14.56 27.53
CA ARG A 343 1.82 -15.25 28.70
C ARG A 343 2.38 -14.69 30.02
N ALA A 344 3.54 -14.04 29.99
CA ALA A 344 4.13 -13.39 31.16
C ALA A 344 3.30 -12.19 31.65
N ILE A 345 2.44 -11.61 30.81
CA ILE A 345 1.53 -10.52 31.22
C ILE A 345 0.61 -11.00 32.35
N PRO A 346 0.68 -10.38 33.55
CA PRO A 346 -0.19 -10.71 34.67
C PRO A 346 -1.65 -10.59 34.28
N ARG A 347 -2.51 -11.52 34.75
CA ARG A 347 -3.94 -11.57 34.36
C ARG A 347 -4.67 -10.22 34.52
N GLN A 348 -4.33 -9.47 35.55
CA GLN A 348 -4.91 -8.16 35.88
C GLN A 348 -4.46 -7.01 34.96
N MET A 349 -3.40 -7.19 34.17
CA MET A 349 -2.83 -6.15 33.29
C MET A 349 -3.12 -6.41 31.80
N ARG A 350 -3.77 -7.52 31.46
CA ARG A 350 -4.11 -7.87 30.06
C ARG A 350 -5.12 -6.93 29.39
N SER A 351 -5.79 -6.07 30.15
CA SER A 351 -6.65 -5.00 29.63
C SER A 351 -5.91 -3.73 29.24
N LYS A 352 -4.62 -3.62 29.61
CA LYS A 352 -3.81 -2.41 29.44
C LYS A 352 -3.11 -2.30 28.10
N LEU A 353 -2.80 -3.42 27.45
CA LEU A 353 -2.03 -3.44 26.21
C LEU A 353 -2.35 -4.70 25.39
N GLU A 354 -2.46 -4.54 24.08
CA GLU A 354 -2.64 -5.68 23.17
C GLU A 354 -1.36 -6.55 23.07
N PRO A 355 -1.49 -7.87 22.90
CA PRO A 355 -0.33 -8.78 22.87
C PRO A 355 0.79 -8.44 21.86
N PRO A 356 0.50 -8.05 20.61
CA PRO A 356 1.54 -7.67 19.66
C PRO A 356 2.28 -6.40 20.09
N GLU A 357 1.57 -5.42 20.64
CA GLU A 357 2.15 -4.17 21.15
C GLU A 357 3.00 -4.42 22.39
N PHE A 358 2.56 -5.28 23.30
CA PHE A 358 3.38 -5.70 24.44
C PHE A 358 4.69 -6.34 24.02
N PHE A 359 4.63 -7.27 23.05
CA PHE A 359 5.83 -7.91 22.52
C PHE A 359 6.77 -6.88 21.87
N HIS A 360 6.22 -5.97 21.08
CA HIS A 360 6.94 -4.86 20.45
C HIS A 360 7.66 -3.98 21.48
N GLU A 361 6.97 -3.54 22.53
CA GLU A 361 7.53 -2.66 23.55
C GLU A 361 8.58 -3.38 24.41
N VAL A 362 8.42 -4.67 24.69
CA VAL A 362 9.43 -5.47 25.40
C VAL A 362 10.73 -5.60 24.60
N LEU A 363 10.65 -5.77 23.28
CA LEU A 363 11.84 -5.79 22.41
C LEU A 363 12.61 -4.47 22.47
N GLU A 364 11.90 -3.35 22.46
CA GLU A 364 12.50 -2.02 22.58
C GLU A 364 13.12 -1.81 23.96
N HIS A 365 12.41 -2.23 25.00
CA HIS A 365 12.87 -2.12 26.39
C HIS A 365 14.13 -2.96 26.63
N LYS A 366 14.19 -4.19 26.08
CA LYS A 366 15.39 -5.03 26.12
C LYS A 366 16.58 -4.31 25.50
N TRP A 367 16.40 -3.73 24.31
CA TRP A 367 17.47 -3.01 23.63
C TRP A 367 17.98 -1.83 24.47
N PHE A 368 17.07 -1.01 25.01
CA PHE A 368 17.43 0.11 25.87
C PHE A 368 18.15 -0.33 27.16
N LEU A 369 17.69 -1.42 27.80
CA LEU A 369 18.35 -1.98 28.97
C LEU A 369 19.74 -2.53 28.64
N SER A 370 19.90 -3.24 27.53
CA SER A 370 21.19 -3.73 27.04
C SER A 370 22.17 -2.59 26.76
N GLU A 371 21.69 -1.51 26.14
CA GLU A 371 22.49 -0.30 25.88
C GLU A 371 22.93 0.36 27.19
N ARG A 372 22.00 0.55 28.14
CA ARG A 372 22.29 1.18 29.43
C ARG A 372 23.25 0.36 30.30
N MET A 373 23.20 -0.97 30.21
CA MET A 373 24.07 -1.87 30.97
C MET A 373 25.38 -2.21 30.25
N GLY A 374 25.52 -1.86 28.97
CA GLY A 374 26.70 -2.19 28.16
C GLY A 374 26.91 -3.69 27.94
N THR A 375 25.87 -4.51 28.13
CA THR A 375 25.89 -5.97 27.95
C THR A 375 24.50 -6.45 27.58
N ASP A 376 24.37 -7.59 26.90
CA ASP A 376 23.05 -8.05 26.48
C ASP A 376 22.23 -8.58 27.66
N VAL A 377 21.05 -8.00 27.86
CA VAL A 377 20.09 -8.36 28.90
C VAL A 377 19.23 -9.51 28.40
N SER A 378 18.95 -10.48 29.29
CA SER A 378 18.11 -11.63 28.94
C SER A 378 16.66 -11.20 28.68
N PHE A 379 15.94 -11.96 27.86
CA PHE A 379 14.54 -11.68 27.55
C PHE A 379 13.65 -11.75 28.82
N GLU A 380 13.95 -12.67 29.75
CA GLU A 380 13.22 -12.79 31.02
C GLU A 380 13.40 -11.58 31.94
N ASP A 381 14.61 -11.04 32.00
CA ASP A 381 14.90 -9.85 32.80
C ASP A 381 14.25 -8.60 32.19
N ALA A 382 14.28 -8.47 30.87
CA ALA A 382 13.63 -7.37 30.16
C ALA A 382 12.10 -7.36 30.34
N ILE A 383 11.45 -8.53 30.27
CA ILE A 383 10.02 -8.68 30.54
C ILE A 383 9.69 -8.22 31.96
N ARG A 384 10.46 -8.68 32.95
CA ARG A 384 10.20 -8.38 34.36
C ARG A 384 10.34 -6.89 34.62
N ASP A 385 11.42 -6.28 34.16
CA ASP A 385 11.67 -4.85 34.32
C ASP A 385 10.60 -4.02 33.61
N TYR A 386 10.21 -4.39 32.38
CA TYR A 386 9.16 -3.70 31.64
C TYR A 386 7.79 -3.77 32.36
N ILE A 387 7.41 -4.95 32.88
CA ILE A 387 6.16 -5.11 33.63
C ILE A 387 6.17 -4.22 34.89
N ASP A 388 7.28 -4.20 35.62
CA ASP A 388 7.39 -3.50 36.89
C ASP A 388 7.51 -1.97 36.73
N THR A 389 8.17 -1.51 35.65
CA THR A 389 8.51 -0.08 35.47
C THR A 389 7.60 0.65 34.49
N VAL A 390 7.14 -0.02 33.43
CA VAL A 390 6.35 0.59 32.35
C VAL A 390 4.89 0.17 32.43
N LEU A 391 4.59 -1.13 32.32
CA LEU A 391 3.21 -1.63 32.23
C LEU A 391 2.40 -1.36 33.51
N ALA A 392 3.04 -1.42 34.68
CA ALA A 392 2.41 -1.11 35.96
C ALA A 392 1.81 0.30 35.99
N ASN A 393 2.49 1.27 35.37
CA ASN A 393 2.14 2.69 35.39
C ASN A 393 1.20 3.11 34.23
N ARG A 394 0.91 2.21 33.29
CA ARG A 394 0.07 2.49 32.12
C ARG A 394 -1.44 2.45 32.47
N PRO A 395 -2.27 3.38 31.98
CA PRO A 395 -3.73 3.30 32.12
C PRO A 395 -4.33 2.18 31.21
N ASP A 396 -5.54 1.73 31.53
CA ASP A 396 -6.22 0.65 30.78
C ASP A 396 -6.70 1.12 29.38
N GLU A 397 -6.13 0.57 28.30
CA GLU A 397 -6.49 0.91 26.91
C GLU A 397 -7.95 0.58 26.56
N LYS A 398 -8.53 -0.49 27.11
CA LYS A 398 -9.95 -0.84 26.87
C LYS A 398 -10.96 0.20 27.38
N SER A 399 -10.56 1.06 28.32
CA SER A 399 -11.40 2.16 28.83
C SER A 399 -11.36 3.41 27.93
N LEU A 400 -10.32 3.55 27.10
CA LEU A 400 -10.08 4.74 26.26
C LEU A 400 -10.79 4.64 24.90
N VAL A 401 -11.05 3.43 24.39
CA VAL A 401 -11.75 3.23 23.10
C VAL A 401 -13.24 3.64 23.16
N THR A 402 -13.83 3.78 24.36
CA THR A 402 -15.24 4.20 24.52
C THR A 402 -15.43 5.66 24.95
N THR A 403 -14.34 6.39 25.22
CA THR A 403 -14.44 7.80 25.61
C THR A 403 -13.21 8.56 25.11
N GLU A 404 -13.44 9.42 24.12
CA GLU A 404 -12.57 10.53 23.69
C GLU A 404 -11.31 10.23 22.86
N THR A 405 -11.42 10.58 21.57
CA THR A 405 -10.54 11.54 20.92
C THR A 405 -10.10 12.63 21.91
N SER A 406 -8.90 12.54 22.46
CA SER A 406 -8.21 13.67 23.07
C SER A 406 -6.71 13.50 22.91
N ALA A 407 -6.08 14.56 22.40
CA ALA A 407 -4.65 14.66 22.18
C ALA A 407 -3.86 14.31 23.45
N LEU A 408 -2.81 13.51 23.30
CA LEU A 408 -1.83 13.29 24.37
C LEU A 408 -1.07 14.60 24.64
N PRO A 409 -0.99 15.07 25.90
CA PRO A 409 -0.12 16.19 26.25
C PRO A 409 1.34 15.74 26.26
N ILE A 410 2.20 16.55 25.64
CA ILE A 410 3.65 16.41 25.68
C ILE A 410 4.11 16.70 27.10
N PHE A 411 4.77 15.73 27.75
CA PHE A 411 5.47 15.97 29.02
C PHE A 411 6.71 16.84 28.77
N THR A 412 6.70 18.08 29.24
CA THR A 412 7.91 18.91 29.38
C THR A 412 8.65 18.51 30.66
N GLN A 413 9.97 18.30 30.55
CA GLN A 413 10.84 18.12 31.72
C GLN A 413 10.90 19.41 32.55
N PRO A 414 11.08 19.32 33.88
CA PRO A 414 11.34 20.49 34.71
C PRO A 414 12.82 20.89 34.59
N GLU A 415 13.09 22.11 34.10
CA GLU A 415 14.37 22.77 34.35
C GLU A 415 14.43 23.20 35.83
N GLY A 416 15.44 22.71 36.55
CA GLY A 416 15.68 23.09 37.93
C GLY A 416 16.36 24.46 38.03
N THR A 417 15.79 25.38 38.81
CA THR A 417 16.34 25.86 40.10
C THR A 417 15.33 26.77 40.80
#